data_AF-A0A8C3R4Z3-F1
#
_entry.id   AF-A0A8C3R4Z3-F1
#
_cell.length_a   1.000
_cell.length_b   1.000
_cell.length_c   1.000
_cell.angle_alpha   90.00
_cell.angle_beta   90.00
_cell.angle_gamma   90.00
#
_symmetry.space_group_name_H-M   'P 1'
#
loop_
_entity.id
_entity.type
_entity.pdbx_description
1 polymer ?
#
loop_
_entity_poly.entity_id
_entity_poly.type
_entity_poly.pdbx_seq_one_letter_code
_entity_poly.pdbx_strand_id
1 'polypeptide(L)'
;MEKSLGFLFFFAFLVAMKLCLTSQVQDEVKKQCDQKLLIRMKTKCVPCSLNLDTPCPAGYTKITNGTGTPDCRYYLEIKTYTLSFPGCRHHCVKEFEQPECCQGHWGPDCMGKLVWALVFYFHIEFEEK
;
A
#
# COMPACT_ATOMS: atom_id res chain seq x y z
N MET A 1 15.40 16.95 -50.60
CA MET A 1 15.41 17.86 -49.43
C MET A 1 14.69 17.25 -48.20
N GLU A 2 14.13 16.04 -48.29
CA GLU A 2 13.38 15.37 -47.22
C GLU A 2 14.23 14.81 -46.06
N LYS A 3 15.45 14.33 -46.35
CA LYS A 3 16.35 13.71 -45.36
C LYS A 3 16.84 14.69 -44.30
N SER A 4 17.01 15.96 -44.67
CA SER A 4 17.42 17.04 -43.76
C SER A 4 16.36 17.30 -42.69
N LEU A 5 15.09 17.24 -43.07
CA LEU A 5 13.97 17.50 -42.16
C LEU A 5 13.83 16.37 -41.12
N GLY A 6 13.98 15.11 -41.53
CA GLY A 6 13.98 13.97 -40.61
C GLY A 6 15.15 14.00 -39.61
N PHE A 7 16.34 14.42 -40.05
CA PHE A 7 17.48 14.62 -39.16
C PHE A 7 17.23 15.73 -38.13
N LEU A 8 16.63 16.85 -38.54
CA LEU A 8 16.26 17.93 -37.62
C LEU A 8 15.24 17.47 -36.57
N PHE A 9 14.25 16.65 -36.96
CA PHE A 9 13.30 16.06 -36.01
C PHE A 9 13.98 15.10 -35.03
N PHE A 10 14.90 14.26 -35.51
CA PHE A 10 15.65 13.34 -34.65
C PHE A 10 16.56 14.07 -33.65
N PHE A 11 17.26 15.11 -34.09
CA PHE A 11 18.08 15.94 -33.19
C PHE A 11 17.22 16.73 -32.19
N ALA A 12 16.07 17.26 -32.61
CA ALA A 12 15.13 17.91 -31.71
C ALA A 12 14.61 16.95 -30.63
N PHE A 13 14.33 15.70 -31.00
CA PHE A 13 13.93 14.65 -30.06
C PHE A 13 15.04 14.31 -29.05
N LEU A 14 16.28 14.15 -29.51
CA LEU A 14 17.43 13.90 -28.63
C LEU A 14 17.71 15.06 -27.68
N VAL A 15 17.56 16.30 -28.15
CA VAL A 15 17.72 17.50 -27.33
C VAL A 15 16.59 17.60 -26.29
N ALA A 16 15.34 17.32 -26.67
CA ALA A 16 14.21 17.25 -25.74
C ALA A 16 14.38 16.17 -24.67
N MET A 17 14.86 14.98 -25.05
CA MET A 17 15.21 13.89 -24.14
C MET A 17 16.30 14.29 -23.14
N LYS A 18 17.39 14.93 -23.61
CA LYS A 18 18.47 15.40 -22.73
C LYS A 18 18.00 16.50 -21.79
N LEU A 19 17.20 17.46 -22.30
CA LEU A 19 16.60 18.53 -21.50
C LEU A 19 15.67 17.97 -20.40
N CYS A 20 14.89 16.94 -20.72
CA CYS A 20 14.01 16.26 -19.77
C CYS A 20 14.79 15.45 -18.72
N LEU A 21 15.93 14.87 -19.10
CA LEU A 21 16.87 14.24 -18.16
C LEU A 21 17.48 15.27 -17.19
N THR A 22 17.81 16.47 -17.68
CA THR A 22 18.46 17.54 -16.90
C THR A 22 17.50 18.35 -16.03
N SER A 23 16.19 18.29 -16.26
CA SER A 23 15.19 18.98 -15.42
C SER A 23 14.91 18.27 -14.10
N GLN A 24 15.73 17.29 -13.71
CA GLN A 24 15.85 16.85 -12.32
C GLN A 24 16.46 18.02 -11.53
N VAL A 25 15.69 19.09 -11.33
CA VAL A 25 15.92 20.05 -10.27
C VAL A 25 15.88 19.22 -9.00
N GLN A 26 17.07 18.88 -8.54
CA GLN A 26 17.33 18.19 -7.30
C GLN A 26 17.12 19.20 -6.18
N ASP A 27 15.86 19.60 -5.97
CA ASP A 27 15.45 19.78 -4.60
C ASP A 27 15.47 18.38 -3.99
N GLU A 28 16.12 18.26 -2.85
CA GLU A 28 16.20 17.09 -1.96
C GLU A 28 14.79 16.72 -1.43
N VAL A 29 13.79 16.64 -2.28
CA VAL A 29 12.48 16.11 -1.97
C VAL A 29 12.59 14.60 -2.13
N LYS A 30 12.62 13.90 -0.99
CA LYS A 30 12.55 12.44 -0.92
C LYS A 30 11.46 11.98 -1.90
N LYS A 31 11.80 11.19 -2.92
CA LYS A 31 10.85 10.73 -3.97
C LYS A 31 9.86 9.68 -3.44
N GLN A 32 10.26 8.99 -2.36
CA GLN A 32 9.52 7.93 -1.70
C GLN A 32 9.06 8.37 -0.31
N CYS A 33 7.76 8.35 -0.10
CA CYS A 33 7.08 8.75 1.12
C CYS A 33 6.36 7.53 1.70
N ASP A 34 7.11 6.49 2.09
CA ASP A 34 6.54 5.26 2.65
C ASP A 34 5.58 5.60 3.77
N GLN A 35 4.34 5.15 3.62
CA GLN A 35 3.31 5.35 4.62
C GLN A 35 3.28 4.15 5.55
N LYS A 36 3.34 4.42 6.85
CA LYS A 36 3.11 3.38 7.87
C LYS A 36 1.61 3.17 8.01
N LEU A 37 1.14 2.03 7.51
CA LEU A 37 -0.24 1.59 7.66
C LEU A 37 -0.37 0.69 8.88
N LEU A 38 -1.28 1.02 9.78
CA LEU A 38 -1.63 0.21 10.95
C LEU A 38 -2.88 -0.62 10.67
N ILE A 39 -2.69 -1.92 10.43
CA ILE A 39 -3.79 -2.86 10.24
C ILE A 39 -4.26 -3.35 11.60
N ARG A 40 -5.53 -3.12 11.92
CA ARG A 40 -6.15 -3.57 13.17
C ARG A 40 -7.06 -4.75 12.91
N MET A 41 -6.99 -5.76 13.76
CA MET A 41 -7.90 -6.90 13.73
C MET A 41 -8.30 -7.35 15.13
N LYS A 42 -9.33 -8.21 15.20
CA LYS A 42 -9.80 -8.79 16.45
C LYS A 42 -9.72 -10.32 16.38
N THR A 43 -9.41 -10.94 17.51
CA THR A 43 -9.46 -12.40 17.67
C THR A 43 -10.91 -12.90 17.76
N LYS A 44 -11.08 -14.23 17.71
CA LYS A 44 -12.38 -14.87 17.90
C LYS A 44 -12.95 -14.52 19.27
N CYS A 45 -14.26 -14.31 19.35
CA CYS A 45 -14.93 -14.13 20.63
C CYS A 45 -14.98 -15.45 21.38
N VAL A 46 -14.43 -15.47 22.60
CA VAL A 46 -14.36 -16.66 23.46
C VAL A 46 -14.76 -16.28 24.91
N PRO A 47 -15.02 -17.25 25.79
CA PRO A 47 -15.22 -16.95 27.21
C PRO A 47 -14.01 -16.18 27.78
N CYS A 48 -14.26 -15.11 28.54
CA CYS A 48 -13.18 -14.26 29.06
C CYS A 48 -12.17 -15.03 29.92
N SER A 49 -12.62 -16.04 30.66
CA SER A 49 -11.75 -16.95 31.44
C SER A 49 -10.77 -17.75 30.58
N LEU A 50 -11.07 -17.97 29.31
CA LEU A 50 -10.23 -18.71 28.36
C LEU A 50 -9.45 -17.77 27.43
N ASN A 51 -9.66 -16.46 27.52
CA ASN A 51 -9.08 -15.52 26.55
C ASN A 51 -7.69 -15.01 26.93
N LEU A 52 -7.20 -15.27 28.16
CA LEU A 52 -5.94 -14.72 28.68
C LEU A 52 -4.74 -14.99 27.76
N ASP A 53 -4.59 -16.25 27.35
CA ASP A 53 -3.45 -16.72 26.55
C ASP A 53 -3.76 -16.78 25.04
N THR A 54 -4.93 -16.30 24.59
CA THR A 54 -5.29 -16.32 23.17
C THR A 54 -4.27 -15.52 22.36
N PRO A 55 -3.52 -16.14 21.43
CA PRO A 55 -2.50 -15.45 20.65
C PRO A 55 -3.13 -14.63 19.51
N CYS A 56 -2.44 -13.57 19.11
CA CYS A 56 -2.72 -12.90 17.83
C CYS A 56 -2.15 -13.73 16.67
N PRO A 57 -2.67 -13.59 15.45
CA PRO A 57 -2.10 -14.24 14.27
C PRO A 57 -0.65 -13.83 14.01
N ALA A 58 0.05 -14.64 13.21
CA ALA A 58 1.46 -14.40 12.90
C ALA A 58 1.71 -12.98 12.35
N GLY A 59 2.68 -12.28 12.95
CA GLY A 59 3.06 -10.92 12.59
C GLY A 59 2.14 -9.83 13.14
N TYR A 60 1.15 -10.17 13.98
CA TYR A 60 0.35 -9.20 14.71
C TYR A 60 0.74 -9.15 16.19
N THR A 61 0.74 -7.95 16.76
CA THR A 61 1.03 -7.68 18.17
C THR A 61 -0.28 -7.47 18.94
N LYS A 62 -0.39 -8.12 20.10
CA LYS A 62 -1.53 -7.96 21.02
C LYS A 62 -1.45 -6.59 21.70
N ILE A 63 -2.51 -5.79 21.61
CA ILE A 63 -2.59 -4.43 22.22
C ILE A 63 -3.54 -4.35 23.41
N THR A 64 -4.22 -5.45 23.72
CA THR A 64 -5.19 -5.53 24.83
C THR A 64 -4.63 -6.41 25.92
N ASN A 65 -4.77 -5.98 27.17
CA ASN A 65 -4.20 -6.65 28.33
C ASN A 65 -5.22 -7.60 28.98
N GLY A 66 -4.72 -8.46 29.88
CA GLY A 66 -5.55 -9.38 30.67
C GLY A 66 -6.40 -10.30 29.79
N THR A 67 -7.68 -10.42 30.09
CA THR A 67 -8.64 -11.26 29.36
C THR A 67 -9.16 -10.61 28.07
N GLY A 68 -8.64 -9.45 27.66
CA GLY A 68 -9.08 -8.72 26.47
C GLY A 68 -10.30 -7.83 26.72
N THR A 69 -10.98 -7.45 25.64
CA THR A 69 -12.10 -6.50 25.69
C THR A 69 -13.43 -7.26 25.65
N PRO A 70 -14.38 -6.99 26.57
CA PRO A 70 -15.70 -7.62 26.60
C PRO A 70 -16.67 -6.96 25.62
N ASP A 71 -16.27 -6.79 24.35
CA ASP A 71 -17.05 -6.12 23.30
C ASP A 71 -17.72 -7.12 22.34
N CYS A 72 -17.92 -8.38 22.77
CA CYS A 72 -18.41 -9.44 21.90
C CYS A 72 -19.31 -10.44 22.62
N ARG A 73 -20.03 -11.24 21.82
CA ARG A 73 -20.82 -12.37 22.29
C ARG A 73 -20.42 -13.62 21.52
N TYR A 74 -20.34 -14.75 22.21
CA TYR A 74 -20.16 -16.07 21.60
C TYR A 74 -21.45 -16.87 21.72
N TYR A 75 -21.62 -17.85 20.84
CA TYR A 75 -22.85 -18.63 20.74
C TYR A 75 -22.54 -20.10 21.03
N LEU A 76 -23.42 -20.73 21.80
CA LEU A 76 -23.40 -22.17 22.05
C LEU A 76 -24.69 -22.78 21.52
N GLU A 77 -24.54 -23.83 20.72
CA GLU A 77 -25.66 -24.59 20.17
C GLU A 77 -25.95 -25.80 21.07
N ILE A 78 -27.16 -25.85 21.62
CA ILE A 78 -27.65 -26.95 22.46
C ILE A 78 -28.92 -27.48 21.82
N LYS A 79 -28.80 -28.63 21.12
CA LYS A 79 -29.88 -29.22 20.32
C LYS A 79 -30.42 -28.21 19.28
N THR A 80 -31.64 -27.73 19.47
CA THR A 80 -32.33 -26.77 18.59
C THR A 80 -32.26 -25.33 19.09
N TYR A 81 -31.53 -25.07 20.18
CA TYR A 81 -31.42 -23.74 20.78
C TYR A 81 -30.01 -23.18 20.58
N THR A 82 -29.94 -21.91 20.18
CA THR A 82 -28.70 -21.14 20.14
C THR A 82 -28.71 -20.14 21.31
N LEU A 83 -27.80 -20.31 22.25
CA LEU A 83 -27.64 -19.43 23.41
C LEU A 83 -26.52 -18.43 23.15
N SER A 84 -26.73 -17.17 23.54
CA SER A 84 -25.76 -16.09 23.38
C SER A 84 -25.17 -15.69 24.74
N PHE A 85 -23.85 -15.73 24.85
CA PHE A 85 -23.12 -15.42 26.07
C PHE A 85 -22.15 -14.26 25.86
N PRO A 86 -21.95 -13.39 26.88
CA PRO A 86 -20.93 -12.36 26.82
C PRO A 86 -19.53 -13.01 26.76
N GLY A 87 -18.71 -12.54 25.83
CA GLY A 87 -17.34 -13.01 25.65
C GLY A 87 -16.35 -11.86 25.59
N CYS A 88 -15.08 -12.24 25.55
CA CYS A 88 -13.98 -11.32 25.34
C CYS A 88 -13.23 -11.67 24.07
N ARG A 89 -12.55 -10.68 23.50
CA ARG A 89 -11.58 -10.86 22.42
C ARG A 89 -10.43 -9.86 22.58
N HIS A 90 -9.27 -10.25 22.08
CA HIS A 90 -8.13 -9.36 21.94
C HIS A 90 -8.17 -8.56 20.65
N HIS A 91 -7.74 -7.31 20.74
CA HIS A 91 -7.37 -6.48 19.61
C HIS A 91 -5.88 -6.67 19.31
N CYS A 92 -5.58 -6.79 18.02
CA CYS A 92 -4.24 -7.02 17.50
C CYS A 92 -3.92 -6.00 16.41
N VAL A 93 -2.65 -5.59 16.31
CA VAL A 93 -2.17 -4.64 15.31
C VAL A 93 -0.96 -5.16 14.56
N LYS A 94 -0.85 -4.80 13.29
CA LYS A 94 0.35 -5.02 12.49
C LYS A 94 0.69 -3.74 11.75
N GLU A 95 1.94 -3.32 11.86
CA GLU A 95 2.50 -2.24 11.05
C GLU A 95 2.91 -2.81 9.70
N PHE A 96 2.47 -2.14 8.64
CA PHE A 96 2.83 -2.44 7.27
C PHE A 96 3.40 -1.15 6.66
N GLU A 97 4.56 -1.24 6.03
CA GLU A 97 5.12 -0.14 5.27
C GLU A 97 4.58 -0.25 3.84
N GLN A 98 3.69 0.67 3.49
CA GLN A 98 3.17 0.74 2.13
C GLN A 98 4.11 1.63 1.30
N PRO A 99 4.76 1.09 0.27
CA PRO A 99 5.62 1.87 -0.61
C PRO A 99 4.74 2.85 -1.39
N GLU A 100 4.86 4.12 -1.06
CA GLU A 100 4.07 5.20 -1.63
C GLU A 100 5.02 6.26 -2.18
N CYS A 101 4.72 6.73 -3.39
CA CYS A 101 5.45 7.82 -4.00
C CYS A 101 4.88 9.15 -3.48
N CYS A 102 5.76 10.12 -3.25
CA CYS A 102 5.31 11.44 -2.82
C CYS A 102 4.47 12.12 -3.91
N GLN A 103 3.71 13.15 -3.53
CA GLN A 103 2.82 13.85 -4.46
C GLN A 103 3.55 14.27 -5.75
N GLY A 104 3.03 13.84 -6.90
CA GLY A 104 3.62 14.13 -8.21
C GLY A 104 4.53 13.03 -8.77
N HIS A 105 4.73 11.94 -8.03
CA HIS A 105 5.53 10.77 -8.44
C HIS A 105 4.68 9.50 -8.51
N TRP A 106 4.93 8.64 -9.49
CA TRP A 106 4.17 7.41 -9.74
C TRP A 106 5.04 6.29 -10.33
N GLY A 107 4.55 5.05 -10.26
CA GLY A 107 5.25 3.86 -10.74
C GLY A 107 6.27 3.29 -9.73
N PRO A 108 6.90 2.15 -10.05
CA PRO A 108 7.79 1.42 -9.13
C PRO A 108 9.03 2.22 -8.73
N ASP A 109 9.51 3.11 -9.61
CA ASP A 109 10.69 3.95 -9.36
C ASP A 109 10.33 5.39 -8.90
N CYS A 110 9.06 5.64 -8.56
CA CYS A 110 8.55 6.97 -8.21
C CYS A 110 8.98 8.06 -9.21
N MET A 111 8.76 7.80 -10.49
CA MET A 111 9.06 8.74 -11.56
C MET A 111 8.11 9.93 -11.50
N GLY A 112 8.63 11.13 -11.82
CA GLY A 112 7.77 12.31 -11.91
C GLY A 112 6.66 12.12 -12.94
N LYS A 113 5.47 12.66 -12.65
CA LYS A 113 4.24 12.48 -13.44
C LYS A 113 4.42 12.69 -14.96
N LEU A 114 5.24 13.67 -15.36
CA LEU A 114 5.54 13.95 -16.78
C LEU A 114 6.37 12.84 -17.43
N VAL A 115 7.38 12.32 -16.73
CA VAL A 115 8.21 11.21 -17.22
C VAL A 115 7.39 9.94 -17.32
N TRP A 116 6.56 9.66 -16.32
CA TRP A 116 5.67 8.49 -16.32
C TRP A 116 4.67 8.54 -17.48
N ALA A 117 4.04 9.70 -17.73
CA ALA A 117 3.12 9.87 -18.85
C ALA A 117 3.79 9.66 -20.21
N LEU A 118 5.03 10.14 -20.40
CA LEU A 118 5.80 9.92 -21.62
C LEU A 118 6.17 8.45 -21.80
N VAL A 119 6.66 7.78 -20.76
CA VAL A 119 6.98 6.34 -20.82
C VAL A 119 5.74 5.53 -21.19
N PHE A 120 4.59 5.81 -20.57
CA PHE A 120 3.33 5.15 -20.93
C PHE A 120 2.90 5.44 -22.37
N TYR A 121 3.02 6.69 -22.84
CA TYR A 121 2.68 7.04 -24.22
C TYR A 121 3.56 6.29 -25.23
N PHE A 122 4.89 6.26 -25.00
CA PHE A 122 5.82 5.51 -25.84
C PHE A 122 5.68 3.99 -25.72
N HIS A 123 5.28 3.48 -24.55
CA HIS A 123 5.04 2.04 -24.36
C HIS A 123 3.74 1.60 -25.07
N ILE A 124 2.67 2.40 -25.02
CA ILE A 124 1.45 2.19 -25.79
C ILE A 124 1.73 2.24 -27.30
N GLU A 125 2.56 3.19 -27.77
CA GLU A 125 2.98 3.24 -29.19
C GLU A 125 3.77 2.00 -29.66
N PHE A 126 4.31 1.18 -28.76
CA PHE A 126 5.05 -0.05 -29.09
C PHE A 126 4.17 -1.30 -29.08
N GLU A 127 3.02 -1.30 -28.39
CA GLU A 127 2.06 -2.41 -28.44
C GLU A 127 1.09 -2.31 -29.64
N GLU A 128 0.92 -1.11 -30.22
CA GLU A 128 0.09 -0.89 -31.42
C GLU A 128 0.84 -1.02 -32.76
N LYS A 129 2.14 -1.36 -32.77
CA LYS A 129 2.97 -1.44 -33.99
C LYS A 129 3.67 -2.78 -34.16
#